data_AF-X0SPE2-F1
#
_entry.id   AF-X0SPE2-F1
#
_cell.length_a   1.000
_cell.length_b   1.000
_cell.length_c   1.000
_cell.angle_alpha   90.00
_cell.angle_beta   90.00
_cell.angle_gamma   90.00
#
_symmetry.space_group_name_H-M   'P 1'
#
loop_
_entity.id
_entity.type
_entity.pdbx_description
1 polymer ?
#
loop_
_entity_poly.entity_id
_entity_poly.type
_entity_poly.pdbx_seq_one_letter_code
_entity_poly.pdbx_strand_id
1 'polypeptide(L)'
;MAKKLELKTKPNKIGKTIQDTLLKGKLCLFMERGLTVDDAAKLVGVTKYKLSTLRSDPEFEDFIEACTLKCESDNLGNIKEAGDMGQWQASSWILERLYPDKYGKKDTIRHEYELKLNSFMQLVFGVINSLDPLVRSSVYAKLKDIDVDMEVINMKQAKELTYEVEKTA
;
A
#
# COMPACT_ATOMS: atom_id res chain seq x y z
N MET A 1 -10.17 -23.65 -67.15
CA MET A 1 -10.24 -23.60 -65.67
C MET A 1 -10.46 -22.15 -65.25
N ALA A 2 -11.68 -21.76 -64.87
CA ALA A 2 -11.97 -20.39 -64.45
C ALA A 2 -11.57 -20.20 -62.97
N LYS A 3 -10.59 -19.34 -62.70
CA LYS A 3 -10.24 -18.90 -61.34
C LYS A 3 -11.39 -18.04 -60.80
N LYS A 4 -12.09 -18.54 -59.78
CA LYS A 4 -13.09 -17.78 -59.01
C LYS A 4 -12.35 -16.65 -58.28
N LEU A 5 -12.54 -15.41 -58.72
CA LEU A 5 -12.03 -14.23 -58.03
C LEU A 5 -12.87 -14.04 -56.76
N GLU A 6 -12.35 -14.42 -55.60
CA GLU A 6 -12.99 -14.10 -54.33
C GLU A 6 -12.73 -12.63 -54.00
N LEU A 7 -13.72 -11.79 -54.31
CA LEU A 7 -13.74 -10.39 -53.91
C LEU A 7 -13.91 -10.32 -52.38
N LYS A 8 -12.82 -10.05 -51.67
CA LYS A 8 -12.86 -9.66 -50.25
C LYS A 8 -13.63 -8.34 -50.12
N THR A 9 -14.91 -8.43 -49.80
CA THR A 9 -15.75 -7.26 -49.53
C THR A 9 -15.23 -6.53 -48.29
N LYS A 10 -14.94 -5.22 -48.42
CA LYS A 10 -14.57 -4.37 -47.28
C LYS A 10 -15.69 -4.41 -46.24
N PRO A 11 -15.38 -4.47 -44.94
CA PRO A 11 -16.41 -4.50 -43.90
C PRO A 11 -17.29 -3.25 -44.00
N ASN A 12 -18.61 -3.46 -43.97
CA ASN A 12 -19.60 -2.38 -44.01
C ASN A 12 -19.46 -1.49 -42.76
N LYS A 13 -19.41 -0.16 -42.94
CA LYS A 13 -19.22 0.82 -41.85
C LYS A 13 -20.25 0.64 -40.72
N ILE A 14 -21.50 0.32 -41.08
CA ILE A 14 -22.60 0.11 -40.12
C ILE A 14 -22.31 -1.08 -39.19
N GLY A 15 -21.80 -2.19 -39.74
CA GLY A 15 -21.46 -3.38 -38.95
C GLY A 15 -20.29 -3.15 -37.99
N LYS A 16 -19.34 -2.29 -38.38
CA LYS A 16 -18.20 -1.91 -37.52
C LYS A 16 -18.65 -1.10 -36.31
N THR A 17 -19.55 -0.14 -36.51
CA THR A 17 -20.09 0.69 -35.41
C THR A 17 -20.86 -0.15 -34.39
N ILE A 18 -21.70 -1.09 -34.84
CA ILE A 18 -22.45 -1.97 -33.93
C ILE A 18 -21.52 -2.85 -33.08
N GLN A 19 -20.46 -3.40 -33.69
CA GLN A 19 -19.48 -4.21 -32.95
C GLN A 19 -18.70 -3.39 -31.91
N ASP A 20 -18.38 -2.14 -32.23
CA ASP A 20 -17.69 -1.24 -31.31
C ASP A 20 -18.57 -0.86 -30.12
N THR A 21 -19.84 -0.54 -30.37
CA THR A 21 -20.82 -0.27 -29.30
C THR A 21 -21.01 -1.49 -28.39
N LEU A 22 -21.11 -2.70 -28.96
CA LEU A 22 -21.22 -3.92 -28.18
C LEU A 22 -19.96 -4.20 -27.35
N LEU A 23 -18.79 -3.92 -27.91
CA LEU A 23 -17.52 -4.05 -27.20
C LEU A 23 -17.47 -3.12 -25.99
N LYS A 24 -17.74 -1.82 -26.20
CA LYS A 24 -17.83 -0.80 -25.13
C LYS A 24 -18.83 -1.23 -24.06
N GLY A 25 -20.04 -1.65 -24.45
CA GLY A 25 -21.05 -2.12 -23.50
C GLY A 25 -20.58 -3.29 -22.62
N LYS A 26 -19.90 -4.28 -23.20
CA LYS A 26 -19.35 -5.40 -22.43
C LYS A 26 -18.19 -5.00 -21.51
N LEU A 27 -17.33 -4.10 -21.96
CA LEU A 27 -16.24 -3.56 -21.14
C LEU A 27 -16.80 -2.80 -19.94
N CYS A 28 -17.74 -1.88 -20.16
CA CYS A 28 -18.34 -1.11 -19.07
C CYS A 28 -19.00 -2.01 -18.04
N LEU A 29 -19.74 -3.04 -18.46
CA LEU A 29 -20.39 -3.99 -17.56
C LEU A 29 -19.42 -4.63 -16.55
N PHE A 30 -18.20 -4.97 -16.97
CA PHE A 30 -17.20 -5.56 -16.08
C PHE A 30 -16.50 -4.50 -15.23
N MET A 31 -16.23 -3.32 -15.79
CA MET A 31 -15.60 -2.21 -15.05
C MET A 31 -16.52 -1.65 -13.95
N GLU A 32 -17.82 -1.53 -14.22
CA GLU A 32 -18.84 -1.13 -13.22
C GLU A 32 -18.91 -2.11 -12.03
N ARG A 33 -18.40 -3.34 -12.19
CA ARG A 33 -18.27 -4.34 -11.11
C ARG A 33 -16.93 -4.26 -10.36
N GLY A 34 -16.10 -3.25 -10.65
CA GLY A 34 -14.81 -3.03 -9.99
C GLY A 34 -13.62 -3.73 -10.64
N LEU A 35 -13.76 -4.28 -11.85
CA LEU A 35 -12.62 -4.86 -12.56
C LEU A 35 -11.74 -3.78 -13.18
N THR A 36 -10.44 -4.06 -13.24
CA THR A 36 -9.50 -3.26 -14.03
C THR A 36 -9.82 -3.36 -15.52
N VAL A 37 -9.48 -2.33 -16.29
CA VAL A 37 -9.68 -2.31 -17.76
C VAL A 37 -9.00 -3.50 -18.43
N ASP A 38 -7.80 -3.86 -17.98
CA ASP A 38 -7.03 -4.99 -18.53
C ASP A 38 -7.75 -6.33 -18.31
N ASP A 39 -8.33 -6.55 -17.12
CA ASP A 39 -9.04 -7.80 -16.82
C ASP A 39 -10.42 -7.84 -17.50
N ALA A 40 -11.13 -6.71 -17.55
CA ALA A 40 -12.35 -6.57 -18.34
C ALA A 40 -12.08 -6.87 -19.83
N ALA A 41 -10.98 -6.34 -20.39
CA ALA A 41 -10.58 -6.60 -21.76
C ALA A 41 -10.31 -8.08 -22.03
N LYS A 42 -9.61 -8.78 -21.11
CA LYS A 42 -9.40 -10.23 -21.23
C LYS A 42 -10.71 -11.01 -21.24
N LEU A 43 -11.66 -10.69 -20.36
CA LEU A 43 -12.96 -11.34 -20.29
C LEU A 43 -13.79 -11.14 -21.56
N VAL A 44 -13.65 -10.00 -22.22
CA VAL A 44 -14.32 -9.68 -23.48
C VAL A 44 -13.58 -10.25 -24.70
N GLY A 45 -12.39 -10.84 -24.51
CA GLY A 45 -11.58 -11.42 -25.58
C GLY A 45 -10.76 -10.39 -26.37
N VAL A 46 -10.47 -9.23 -25.76
CA VAL A 46 -9.60 -8.20 -26.33
C VAL A 46 -8.15 -8.45 -25.90
N THR A 47 -7.27 -8.65 -26.89
CA THR A 47 -5.83 -8.77 -26.64
C THR A 47 -5.25 -7.45 -26.12
N LYS A 48 -4.17 -7.52 -25.32
CA LYS A 48 -3.46 -6.33 -24.82
C LYS A 48 -3.02 -5.36 -25.93
N TYR A 49 -2.56 -5.88 -27.07
CA TYR A 49 -2.20 -5.07 -28.23
C TYR A 49 -3.39 -4.25 -28.74
N LYS A 50 -4.53 -4.90 -29.00
CA LYS A 50 -5.77 -4.25 -29.44
C LYS A 50 -6.26 -3.24 -28.42
N LEU A 51 -6.20 -3.54 -27.12
CA LEU A 51 -6.56 -2.60 -26.06
C LEU A 51 -5.68 -1.35 -26.11
N SER A 52 -4.36 -1.50 -26.25
CA SER A 52 -3.44 -0.38 -26.39
C SER A 52 -3.76 0.50 -27.61
N THR A 53 -4.18 -0.10 -28.72
CA THR A 53 -4.63 0.65 -29.90
C THR A 53 -5.92 1.43 -29.62
N LEU A 54 -6.88 0.82 -28.92
CA LEU A 54 -8.14 1.49 -28.56
C LEU A 54 -7.90 2.66 -27.61
N ARG A 55 -7.02 2.51 -26.60
CA ARG A 55 -6.66 3.58 -25.66
C ARG A 55 -5.88 4.74 -26.28
N SER A 56 -5.43 4.60 -27.53
CA SER A 56 -4.84 5.72 -28.27
C SER A 56 -5.91 6.69 -28.79
N ASP A 57 -7.19 6.30 -28.76
CA ASP A 57 -8.34 7.13 -29.10
C ASP A 57 -8.85 7.86 -27.83
N PRO A 58 -8.82 9.21 -27.79
CA PRO A 58 -9.31 9.97 -26.63
C PRO A 58 -10.75 9.65 -26.24
N GLU A 59 -11.65 9.43 -27.20
CA GLU A 59 -13.05 9.10 -26.89
C GLU A 59 -13.20 7.76 -26.17
N PHE A 60 -12.28 6.83 -26.42
CA PHE A 60 -12.26 5.54 -25.74
C PHE A 60 -11.71 5.65 -24.32
N GLU A 61 -10.72 6.53 -24.11
CA GLU A 61 -10.18 6.79 -22.77
C GLU A 61 -11.18 7.54 -21.89
N ASP A 62 -11.88 8.55 -22.43
CA ASP A 62 -12.98 9.24 -21.73
C ASP A 62 -14.10 8.25 -21.33
N PHE A 63 -14.38 7.28 -22.21
CA PHE A 63 -15.33 6.21 -21.92
C PHE A 63 -14.86 5.30 -20.76
N ILE A 64 -13.57 4.94 -20.72
CA ILE A 64 -12.98 4.17 -19.62
C ILE A 64 -13.10 4.93 -18.30
N GLU A 65 -12.76 6.23 -18.33
CA GLU A 65 -12.85 7.10 -17.16
C GLU A 65 -14.30 7.18 -16.65
N ALA A 66 -15.27 7.37 -17.56
CA ALA A 66 -16.68 7.41 -17.20
C ALA A 66 -17.17 6.11 -16.53
N CYS A 67 -16.80 4.93 -17.05
CA CYS A 67 -17.16 3.65 -16.42
C CYS A 67 -16.47 3.47 -15.05
N THR A 68 -15.24 3.98 -14.89
CA THR A 68 -14.50 3.93 -13.63
C THR A 68 -15.12 4.83 -12.56
N LEU A 69 -15.44 6.08 -12.93
CA LEU A 69 -16.12 7.04 -12.05
C LEU A 69 -17.49 6.52 -11.62
N LYS A 70 -18.21 5.85 -12.51
CA LYS A 70 -19.50 5.24 -12.18
C LYS A 70 -19.33 4.11 -11.15
N CYS A 71 -18.37 3.21 -11.36
CA CYS A 71 -18.04 2.18 -10.38
C CYS A 71 -17.69 2.79 -9.01
N GLU A 72 -16.87 3.84 -8.99
CA GLU A 72 -16.51 4.55 -7.76
C GLU A 72 -17.75 5.14 -7.08
N SER A 73 -18.58 5.85 -7.83
CA SER A 73 -19.82 6.46 -7.34
C SER A 73 -20.77 5.43 -6.74
N ASP A 74 -20.98 4.29 -7.41
CA ASP A 74 -21.86 3.22 -6.93
C ASP A 74 -21.34 2.61 -5.62
N ASN A 75 -20.02 2.37 -5.51
CA ASN A 75 -19.42 1.86 -4.29
C ASN A 75 -19.47 2.87 -3.14
N LEU A 76 -19.27 4.16 -3.41
CA LEU A 76 -19.46 5.22 -2.42
C LEU A 76 -20.91 5.28 -1.93
N GLY A 77 -21.88 5.08 -2.84
CA GLY A 77 -23.30 4.95 -2.52
C GLY A 77 -23.56 3.79 -1.56
N ASN A 78 -23.05 2.60 -1.87
CA ASN A 78 -23.19 1.40 -1.02
C ASN A 78 -22.62 1.61 0.39
N ILE A 79 -21.47 2.29 0.48
CA ILE A 79 -20.82 2.57 1.78
C ILE A 79 -21.64 3.57 2.58
N LYS A 80 -22.16 4.61 1.93
CA LYS A 80 -23.05 5.58 2.59
C LYS A 80 -24.30 4.88 3.12
N GLU A 81 -24.95 4.07 2.29
CA GLU A 81 -26.14 3.30 2.69
C GLU A 81 -25.84 2.36 3.86
N ALA A 82 -24.72 1.63 3.82
CA ALA A 82 -24.30 0.77 4.93
C ALA A 82 -24.08 1.55 6.22
N GLY A 83 -23.49 2.75 6.13
CA GLY A 83 -23.34 3.68 7.25
C GLY A 83 -24.69 4.12 7.81
N ASP A 84 -25.63 4.49 6.95
CA ASP A 84 -27.01 4.88 7.32
C ASP A 84 -27.79 3.71 7.94
N MET A 85 -27.51 2.47 7.54
CA MET A 85 -28.03 1.23 8.13
C MET A 85 -27.36 0.83 9.46
N GLY A 86 -26.38 1.60 9.95
CA GLY A 86 -25.76 1.41 11.26
C GLY A 86 -24.47 0.57 11.25
N GLN A 87 -23.87 0.28 10.09
CA GLN A 87 -22.52 -0.31 10.02
C GLN A 87 -21.48 0.77 10.34
N TRP A 88 -21.15 0.91 11.63
CA TRP A 88 -20.29 1.99 12.13
C TRP A 88 -18.95 2.10 11.42
N GLN A 89 -18.37 0.98 10.94
CA GLN A 89 -17.11 0.97 10.20
C GLN A 89 -17.21 1.77 8.88
N ALA A 90 -18.35 1.71 8.19
CA ALA A 90 -18.58 2.45 6.96
C ALA A 90 -18.64 3.96 7.24
N SER A 91 -19.35 4.35 8.32
CA SER A 91 -19.38 5.75 8.78
C SER A 91 -18.00 6.25 9.21
N SER A 92 -17.22 5.43 9.94
CA SER A 92 -15.84 5.74 10.31
C SER A 92 -14.96 5.94 9.08
N TRP A 93 -15.07 5.08 8.07
CA TRP A 93 -14.30 5.22 6.83
C TRP A 93 -14.65 6.50 6.05
N ILE A 94 -15.94 6.88 6.01
CA ILE A 94 -16.36 8.17 5.44
C ILE A 94 -15.73 9.35 6.20
N LEU A 95 -15.73 9.31 7.53
CA LEU A 95 -15.14 10.36 8.36
C LEU A 95 -13.62 10.47 8.16
N GLU A 96 -12.92 9.34 8.06
CA GLU A 96 -11.48 9.28 7.74
C GLU A 96 -11.17 9.95 6.38
N ARG A 97 -12.01 9.73 5.37
CA ARG A 97 -11.84 10.32 4.03
C ARG A 97 -12.18 11.81 3.98
N LEU A 98 -13.26 12.24 4.65
CA LEU A 98 -13.73 13.63 4.61
C LEU A 98 -12.93 14.56 5.52
N TYR A 99 -12.47 14.05 6.67
CA TYR A 99 -11.74 14.84 7.65
C TYR A 99 -10.47 14.11 8.13
N PRO A 100 -9.49 13.90 7.23
CA PRO A 100 -8.27 13.15 7.54
C PRO A 100 -7.47 13.77 8.71
N ASP A 101 -7.48 15.09 8.87
CA ASP A 101 -6.80 15.76 9.99
C ASP A 101 -7.38 15.39 11.36
N LYS A 102 -8.68 15.06 11.41
CA LYS A 102 -9.40 14.74 12.66
C LYS A 102 -9.46 13.25 12.92
N TYR A 103 -9.73 12.46 11.89
CA TYR A 103 -10.03 11.02 12.01
C TYR A 103 -9.03 10.12 11.28
N GLY A 104 -8.16 10.68 10.43
CA GLY A 104 -7.13 9.91 9.74
C GLY A 104 -6.13 9.28 10.72
N LYS A 105 -5.50 8.19 10.28
CA LYS A 105 -4.46 7.52 11.04
C LYS A 105 -3.27 8.46 11.24
N LYS A 106 -2.88 8.67 12.49
CA LYS A 106 -1.66 9.39 12.85
C LYS A 106 -0.50 8.41 12.85
N ASP A 107 0.31 8.43 11.80
CA ASP A 107 1.55 7.66 11.78
C ASP A 107 2.47 8.17 12.89
N THR A 108 2.62 7.36 13.94
CA THR A 108 3.57 7.65 15.00
C THR A 108 4.91 7.09 14.55
N ILE A 109 5.76 7.93 13.95
CA ILE A 109 7.11 7.51 13.57
C ILE A 109 7.92 7.26 14.85
N ARG A 110 8.04 6.00 15.24
CA ARG A 110 9.02 5.60 16.26
C ARG A 110 10.40 5.59 15.62
N HIS A 111 11.20 6.59 15.95
CA HIS A 111 12.64 6.55 15.67
C HIS A 111 13.31 5.64 16.70
N GLU A 112 13.35 4.34 16.42
CA GLU A 112 14.26 3.43 17.11
C GLU A 112 15.64 3.60 16.49
N TYR A 113 16.52 4.35 17.16
CA TYR A 113 17.93 4.40 16.78
C TYR A 113 18.59 3.11 17.24
N GLU A 114 18.82 2.19 16.29
CA GLU A 114 19.65 1.03 16.55
C GLU A 114 21.12 1.47 16.61
N LEU A 115 21.61 1.77 17.81
CA LEU A 115 23.04 1.95 18.04
C LEU A 115 23.72 0.60 17.79
N LYS A 116 24.47 0.50 16.68
CA LYS A 116 25.30 -0.67 16.43
C LYS A 116 26.27 -0.84 17.58
N LEU A 117 26.21 -1.98 18.27
CA LEU A 117 27.07 -2.30 19.42
C LEU A 117 28.55 -2.00 19.12
N ASN A 118 29.01 -2.31 17.90
CA ASN A 118 30.37 -2.02 17.47
C ASN A 118 30.73 -0.53 17.51
N SER A 119 29.82 0.37 17.12
CA SER A 119 30.04 1.81 17.15
C SER A 119 30.12 2.32 18.59
N PHE A 120 29.28 1.80 19.48
CA PHE A 120 29.33 2.12 20.91
C PHE A 120 30.64 1.64 21.54
N MET A 121 31.03 0.39 21.29
CA MET A 121 32.28 -0.18 21.79
C MET A 121 33.50 0.59 21.31
N GLN A 122 33.54 1.00 20.04
CA GLN A 122 34.62 1.83 19.49
C GLN A 122 34.73 3.17 20.22
N LEU A 123 33.61 3.81 20.55
CA LEU A 123 33.58 5.09 21.26
C LEU A 123 34.09 4.92 22.70
N VAL A 124 33.60 3.89 23.40
CA VAL A 124 34.06 3.55 24.77
C VAL A 124 35.55 3.26 24.79
N PHE A 125 36.05 2.42 23.89
CA PHE A 125 37.49 2.14 23.80
C PHE A 125 38.31 3.38 23.42
N GLY A 126 37.78 4.25 22.56
CA GLY A 126 38.41 5.53 22.22
C GLY A 126 38.63 6.41 23.46
N VAL A 127 37.60 6.54 24.30
CA VAL A 127 37.69 7.29 25.57
C VAL A 127 38.67 6.63 26.52
N ILE A 128 38.58 5.31 26.76
CA ILE A 128 39.48 4.60 27.68
C ILE A 128 40.94 4.72 27.26
N ASN A 129 41.22 4.65 25.94
CA ASN A 129 42.57 4.76 25.42
C ASN A 129 43.15 6.19 25.48
N SER A 130 42.29 7.21 25.56
CA SER A 130 42.72 8.59 25.82
C SER A 130 43.07 8.89 27.28
N LEU A 131 42.73 7.99 28.22
CA LEU A 131 43.06 8.17 29.64
C LEU A 131 44.56 7.96 29.90
N ASP A 132 45.03 8.59 30.98
CA ASP A 132 46.37 8.36 31.51
C ASP A 132 46.63 6.85 31.77
N PRO A 133 47.83 6.31 31.50
CA PRO A 133 48.12 4.87 31.63
C PRO A 133 47.78 4.27 33.00
N LEU A 134 47.94 5.03 34.09
CA LEU A 134 47.64 4.54 35.44
C LEU A 134 46.13 4.41 35.66
N VAL A 135 45.37 5.40 35.20
CA VAL A 135 43.90 5.40 35.29
C VAL A 135 43.31 4.33 34.39
N ARG A 136 43.85 4.17 33.18
CA ARG A 136 43.44 3.16 32.20
C ARG A 136 43.56 1.74 32.76
N SER A 137 44.67 1.42 33.43
CA SER A 137 44.88 0.11 34.04
C SER A 137 43.86 -0.20 35.13
N SER A 138 43.54 0.79 35.98
CA SER A 138 42.50 0.66 37.02
C SER A 138 41.10 0.46 36.42
N VAL A 139 40.77 1.19 35.35
CA VAL A 139 39.49 1.05 34.65
C VAL A 139 39.36 -0.33 33.99
N TYR A 140 40.40 -0.83 33.32
CA TYR A 140 40.36 -2.18 32.72
C TYR A 140 40.22 -3.29 33.77
N ALA A 141 40.88 -3.16 34.93
CA ALA A 141 40.72 -4.12 36.02
C ALA A 141 39.26 -4.17 36.51
N LYS A 142 38.65 -3.00 36.74
CA LYS A 142 37.24 -2.92 37.15
C LYS A 142 36.27 -3.45 36.09
N LEU A 143 36.50 -3.13 34.81
CA LEU A 143 35.65 -3.63 33.72
C LEU A 143 35.69 -5.16 33.59
N LYS A 144 36.83 -5.79 33.92
CA LYS A 144 36.98 -7.24 33.90
C LYS A 144 36.20 -7.93 35.03
N ASP A 145 35.99 -7.24 36.14
CA ASP A 145 35.29 -7.75 37.31
C ASP A 145 33.76 -7.55 37.22
N ILE A 146 33.26 -6.81 36.23
CA ILE A 146 31.82 -6.61 36.00
C ILE A 146 31.26 -7.80 35.24
N ASP A 147 30.38 -8.56 35.89
CA ASP A 147 29.55 -9.57 35.26
C ASP A 147 28.32 -8.93 34.58
N VAL A 148 28.46 -8.66 33.29
CA VAL A 148 27.46 -7.94 32.48
C VAL A 148 26.15 -8.72 32.37
N ASP A 149 26.18 -10.04 32.41
CA ASP A 149 24.99 -10.87 32.22
C ASP A 149 24.03 -10.75 33.42
N MET A 150 24.56 -10.66 34.65
CA MET A 150 23.76 -10.46 35.85
C MET A 150 23.16 -9.05 35.97
N GLU A 151 23.87 -8.01 35.56
CA GLU A 151 23.34 -6.62 35.60
C GLU A 151 22.20 -6.39 34.61
N VAL A 152 22.28 -6.98 33.41
CA VAL A 152 21.23 -6.87 32.38
C VAL A 152 19.94 -7.57 32.80
N ILE A 153 20.05 -8.72 33.49
CA ILE A 153 18.91 -9.45 34.07
C ILE A 153 18.19 -8.59 35.11
N ASN A 154 18.94 -7.95 36.02
CA ASN A 154 18.38 -7.09 37.06
C ASN A 154 17.67 -5.84 36.47
N MET A 155 18.23 -5.23 35.42
CA MET A 155 17.59 -4.09 34.75
C MET A 155 16.28 -4.46 34.06
N LYS A 156 16.19 -5.65 33.44
CA LYS A 156 14.95 -6.13 32.82
C LYS A 156 13.85 -6.36 33.87
N GLN A 157 14.20 -7.01 34.98
CA GLN A 157 13.27 -7.24 36.08
C GLN A 157 12.74 -5.91 36.66
N ALA A 158 13.61 -4.91 36.87
CA ALA A 158 13.19 -3.60 37.36
C ALA A 158 12.22 -2.89 36.40
N LYS A 159 12.42 -3.03 35.08
CA LYS A 159 11.57 -2.41 34.06
C LYS A 159 10.19 -3.09 33.95
N GLU A 160 10.12 -4.41 34.13
CA GLU A 160 8.86 -5.15 34.21
C GLU A 160 8.04 -4.72 35.43
N LEU A 161 8.68 -4.60 36.60
CA LEU A 161 8.06 -4.10 37.83
C LEU A 161 7.48 -2.68 37.67
N THR A 162 8.18 -1.77 36.98
CA THR A 162 7.65 -0.41 36.73
C THR A 162 6.41 -0.41 35.83
N TYR A 163 6.34 -1.30 34.85
CA TYR A 163 5.20 -1.38 33.93
C TYR A 163 3.96 -1.99 34.60
N GLU A 164 4.15 -2.89 35.57
CA GLU A 164 3.04 -3.40 36.37
C GLU A 164 2.45 -2.33 37.30
N VAL A 165 3.29 -1.48 37.92
CA VAL A 165 2.84 -0.39 38.81
C VAL A 165 2.04 0.67 38.03
N GLU A 166 2.48 1.06 36.83
CA GLU A 166 1.77 2.04 35.99
C GLU A 166 0.42 1.54 35.45
N LYS A 167 0.18 0.23 35.41
CA LYS A 167 -1.10 -0.36 34.96
C LYS A 167 -2.18 -0.40 36.04
N THR A 168 -1.84 -0.08 37.28
CA THR A 168 -2.75 -0.18 38.43
C THR A 168 -3.12 1.17 39.07
N ALA A 169 -2.91 2.29 38.38
CA ALA A 169 -3.33 3.63 38.82
C ALA A 169 -4.44 4.20 37.93
#